data_AF-A0AB74CZG4-F1
#
_entry.id   AF-A0AB74CZG4-F1
#
_cell.length_a   1.000
_cell.length_b   1.000
_cell.length_c   1.000
_cell.angle_alpha   90.00
_cell.angle_beta   90.00
_cell.angle_gamma   90.00
#
_symmetry.space_group_name_H-M   'P 1'
#
loop_
_entity.id
_entity.type
_entity.pdbx_description
1 polymer ?
#
loop_
_entity_poly.entity_id
_entity_poly.type
_entity_poly.pdbx_seq_one_letter_code
_entity_poly.pdbx_strand_id
1 'polypeptide(L)'
;MIDGATDKPEMHRVVVAHGTLLEMWNALRSLKDKHHRNVLSVEWLDAKRGFVGDDLPELVALQPFSDMEEVAPAIRQWITKDIKIEPPRGILVLRLQTIVPKTFEPKTVYILEIERRVKPRGSGKEKIEQEAERFRGLVAVLAQTTDFDDWLRKILSQIRYVEGKVVELKSLQPDLVDAFKHSQSRDAKATPYLTSALLALTKAGVNL
;
A
#
# COMPACT_ATOMS: atom_id res chain seq x y z
N MET A 1 -24.45 -26.96 -10.52
CA MET A 1 -23.64 -25.98 -11.25
C MET A 1 -24.00 -24.62 -10.68
N ILE A 2 -23.13 -24.10 -9.81
CA ILE A 2 -23.35 -22.85 -9.11
C ILE A 2 -22.32 -21.90 -9.72
N ASP A 3 -22.82 -20.88 -10.40
CA ASP A 3 -22.04 -19.83 -11.03
C ASP A 3 -21.33 -19.07 -9.91
N GLY A 4 -20.07 -19.41 -9.65
CA GLY A 4 -19.23 -18.73 -8.70
C GLY A 4 -18.96 -17.34 -9.24
N ALA A 5 -19.58 -16.34 -8.60
CA ALA A 5 -19.37 -14.93 -8.88
C ALA A 5 -17.89 -14.69 -9.17
N THR A 6 -17.58 -14.38 -10.42
CA THR A 6 -16.29 -13.85 -10.81
C THR A 6 -16.12 -12.55 -10.05
N ASP A 7 -15.45 -12.63 -8.89
CA ASP A 7 -14.93 -11.49 -8.17
C ASP A 7 -13.99 -10.78 -9.12
N LYS A 8 -14.49 -9.85 -9.93
CA LYS A 8 -13.68 -8.77 -10.46
C LYS A 8 -13.63 -7.73 -9.35
N PRO A 9 -12.45 -7.18 -9.01
CA PRO A 9 -12.42 -6.11 -8.01
C PRO A 9 -13.29 -5.01 -8.58
N GLU A 10 -14.42 -4.69 -7.94
CA GLU A 10 -15.22 -3.56 -8.39
C GLU A 10 -14.31 -2.34 -8.41
N MET A 11 -14.14 -1.83 -9.62
CA MET A 11 -12.99 -1.05 -10.03
C MET A 11 -13.04 0.35 -9.45
N HIS A 12 -11.91 0.73 -8.84
CA HIS A 12 -11.38 2.09 -8.76
C HIS A 12 -12.33 3.15 -8.19
N ARG A 13 -12.16 3.38 -6.89
CA ARG A 13 -12.26 4.75 -6.38
C ARG A 13 -11.04 5.50 -6.95
N VAL A 14 -11.26 6.38 -7.92
CA VAL A 14 -10.23 7.32 -8.40
C VAL A 14 -9.99 8.34 -7.30
N VAL A 15 -9.19 7.96 -6.30
CA VAL A 15 -8.62 8.90 -5.34
C VAL A 15 -7.17 9.01 -5.69
N VAL A 16 -6.78 10.22 -6.01
CA VAL A 16 -5.37 10.55 -6.15
C VAL A 16 -4.73 10.48 -4.76
N ALA A 17 -3.63 9.73 -4.66
CA ALA A 17 -2.85 9.64 -3.44
C ALA A 17 -2.45 11.04 -2.96
N HIS A 18 -2.51 11.24 -1.65
CA HIS A 18 -2.16 12.49 -0.98
C HIS A 18 -1.46 12.17 0.35
N GLY A 19 -0.93 13.20 1.01
CA GLY A 19 -0.28 13.06 2.31
C GLY A 19 0.83 12.00 2.29
N THR A 20 0.83 11.10 3.27
CA THR A 20 1.86 10.06 3.41
C THR A 20 2.00 9.18 2.16
N LEU A 21 0.91 8.87 1.46
CA LEU A 21 0.93 8.00 0.28
C LEU A 21 1.71 8.63 -0.87
N LEU A 22 1.42 9.90 -1.17
CA LEU A 22 2.10 10.64 -2.23
C LEU A 22 3.58 10.86 -1.90
N GLU A 23 3.89 11.13 -0.63
CA GLU A 23 5.27 11.29 -0.19
C GLU A 23 6.09 9.98 -0.29
N MET A 24 5.47 8.83 -0.02
CA MET A 24 6.11 7.53 -0.21
C MET A 24 6.38 7.24 -1.70
N TRP A 25 5.40 7.54 -2.57
CA TRP A 25 5.58 7.46 -4.02
C TRP A 25 6.77 8.32 -4.50
N ASN A 26 6.81 9.59 -4.09
CA ASN A 26 7.88 10.52 -4.44
C ASN A 26 9.24 10.07 -3.90
N ALA A 27 9.28 9.51 -2.69
CA ALA A 27 10.50 8.96 -2.10
C ALA A 27 11.05 7.79 -2.91
N LEU A 28 10.20 6.85 -3.34
CA LEU A 28 10.61 5.71 -4.17
C LEU A 28 11.09 6.16 -5.56
N ARG A 29 10.44 7.15 -6.18
CA ARG A 29 10.92 7.75 -7.43
C ARG A 29 12.28 8.42 -7.26
N SER A 30 12.49 9.14 -6.15
CA SER A 30 13.81 9.73 -5.86
C SER A 30 14.90 8.66 -5.70
N LEU A 31 14.57 7.50 -5.12
CA LEU A 31 15.50 6.36 -5.07
C LEU A 31 15.80 5.80 -6.46
N LYS A 32 14.80 5.70 -7.35
CA LYS A 32 15.00 5.32 -8.75
C LYS A 32 15.98 6.26 -9.45
N ASP A 33 15.79 7.57 -9.31
CA ASP A 33 16.64 8.55 -9.99
C ASP A 33 18.10 8.47 -9.49
N LYS A 34 18.29 8.31 -8.17
CA LYS A 34 19.60 8.21 -7.54
C LYS A 34 20.30 6.87 -7.79
N HIS A 35 19.54 5.77 -7.84
CA HIS A 35 20.04 4.40 -7.94
C HIS A 35 19.47 3.68 -9.18
N HIS A 36 19.45 4.35 -10.34
CA HIS A 36 18.80 3.86 -11.58
C HIS A 36 19.35 2.52 -12.10
N ARG A 37 20.55 2.11 -11.67
CA ARG A 37 21.12 0.80 -12.00
C ARG A 37 20.51 -0.35 -11.18
N ASN A 38 19.92 -0.03 -10.04
CA ASN A 38 19.41 -0.99 -9.06
C ASN A 38 17.91 -0.90 -8.86
N VAL A 39 17.30 0.25 -9.12
CA VAL A 39 15.85 0.43 -9.19
C VAL A 39 15.51 0.81 -10.62
N LEU A 40 15.01 -0.16 -11.37
CA LEU A 40 14.77 -0.05 -12.82
C LEU A 40 13.43 0.64 -13.10
N SER A 41 12.40 0.31 -12.32
CA SER A 41 11.07 0.93 -12.40
C SER A 41 10.47 1.15 -11.02
N VAL A 42 9.57 2.12 -10.95
CA VAL A 42 8.67 2.37 -9.82
C VAL A 42 7.32 2.67 -10.45
N GLU A 43 6.34 1.83 -10.17
CA GLU A 43 5.04 1.82 -10.83
C GLU A 43 3.94 1.67 -9.77
N TRP A 44 2.74 2.16 -10.07
CA TRP A 44 1.54 1.98 -9.25
C TRP A 44 0.48 1.21 -10.04
N LEU A 45 -0.42 0.49 -9.33
CA LEU A 45 -1.44 -0.33 -9.96
C LEU A 45 -2.69 0.48 -10.35
N ASP A 46 -2.85 0.70 -11.65
CA ASP A 46 -4.08 1.16 -12.28
C ASP A 46 -4.94 -0.06 -12.66
N ALA A 47 -6.25 -0.03 -12.41
CA ALA A 47 -7.13 -1.18 -12.64
C ALA A 47 -7.44 -1.41 -14.11
N LYS A 48 -7.27 -0.41 -14.97
CA LYS A 48 -7.49 -0.52 -16.40
C LYS A 48 -6.18 -0.84 -17.13
N ARG A 49 -5.11 -0.16 -16.73
CA ARG A 49 -3.81 -0.18 -17.43
C ARG A 49 -2.82 -1.17 -16.81
N GLY A 50 -3.09 -1.68 -15.61
CA GLY A 50 -2.14 -2.46 -14.84
C GLY A 50 -1.09 -1.55 -14.18
N PHE A 51 0.14 -2.02 -14.05
CA PHE A 51 1.20 -1.21 -13.47
C PHE A 51 1.68 -0.13 -14.43
N VAL A 52 1.61 1.12 -13.98
CA VAL A 52 2.02 2.31 -14.73
C VAL A 52 2.97 3.17 -13.91
N GLY A 53 3.93 3.81 -14.59
CA GLY A 53 4.94 4.67 -13.95
C GLY A 53 4.69 6.18 -14.14
N ASP A 54 3.63 6.54 -14.84
CA ASP A 54 3.23 7.92 -15.13
C ASP A 54 2.18 8.44 -14.14
N ASP A 55 1.96 9.75 -14.16
CA ASP A 55 0.92 10.46 -13.41
C ASP A 55 0.98 10.35 -11.87
N LEU A 56 -0.08 10.85 -11.22
CA LEU A 56 -0.28 10.74 -9.78
C LEU A 56 -0.98 9.41 -9.48
N PRO A 57 -0.52 8.65 -8.46
CA PRO A 57 -1.02 7.31 -8.26
C PRO A 57 -2.44 7.29 -7.68
N GLU A 58 -3.23 6.32 -8.13
CA GLU A 58 -4.58 6.06 -7.61
C GLU A 58 -4.58 4.93 -6.57
N LEU A 59 -5.71 4.78 -5.86
CA LEU A 59 -5.87 3.80 -4.79
C LEU A 59 -6.81 2.66 -5.19
N VAL A 60 -6.44 1.44 -4.82
CA VAL A 60 -7.32 0.28 -4.87
C VAL A 60 -8.23 0.29 -3.65
N ALA A 61 -9.54 0.44 -3.85
CA ALA A 61 -10.50 0.42 -2.76
C ALA A 61 -10.60 -0.97 -2.10
N LEU A 62 -10.56 -1.01 -0.77
CA LEU A 62 -10.89 -2.22 -0.03
C LEU A 62 -12.39 -2.52 -0.17
N GLN A 63 -12.70 -3.79 -0.42
CA GLN A 63 -14.09 -4.24 -0.50
C GLN A 63 -14.71 -4.22 0.90
N PRO A 64 -15.92 -3.66 1.08
CA PRO A 64 -16.70 -3.86 2.30
C PRO A 64 -16.92 -5.35 2.59
N PHE A 65 -17.15 -5.70 3.85
CA PHE A 65 -17.59 -7.04 4.21
C PHE A 65 -19.04 -7.24 3.74
N SER A 66 -19.33 -8.41 3.20
CA SER A 66 -20.71 -8.83 2.93
C SER A 66 -21.47 -9.07 4.24
N ASP A 67 -22.80 -9.18 4.17
CA ASP A 67 -23.63 -9.50 5.34
C ASP A 67 -23.43 -10.95 5.82
N MET A 68 -22.89 -11.81 4.96
CA MET A 68 -22.59 -13.22 5.26
C MET A 68 -21.25 -13.41 6.00
N GLU A 69 -20.37 -12.40 5.96
CA GLU A 69 -19.08 -12.45 6.66
C GLU A 69 -19.26 -12.08 8.13
N GLU A 70 -19.06 -13.06 9.02
CA GLU A 70 -19.09 -12.88 10.47
C GLU A 70 -17.81 -12.17 10.95
N VAL A 71 -17.91 -10.86 11.16
CA VAL A 71 -16.82 -10.03 11.70
C VAL A 71 -17.34 -9.09 12.78
N ALA A 72 -16.47 -8.74 13.73
CA ALA A 72 -16.82 -7.78 14.76
C ALA A 72 -17.22 -6.42 14.14
N PRO A 73 -18.21 -5.69 14.70
CA PRO A 73 -18.67 -4.41 14.15
C PRO A 73 -17.54 -3.39 13.96
N ALA A 74 -16.55 -3.36 14.85
CA ALA A 74 -15.38 -2.48 14.73
C ALA A 74 -14.55 -2.77 13.47
N ILE A 75 -14.31 -4.05 13.16
CA ILE A 75 -13.58 -4.49 11.96
C ILE A 75 -14.34 -4.07 10.70
N ARG A 76 -15.67 -4.25 10.70
CA ARG A 76 -16.53 -3.84 9.59
C ARG A 76 -16.47 -2.32 9.36
N GLN A 77 -16.60 -1.55 10.44
CA GLN A 77 -16.58 -0.08 10.42
C GLN A 77 -15.19 0.50 10.11
N TRP A 78 -14.13 -0.28 10.28
CA TRP A 78 -12.78 0.16 9.94
C TRP A 78 -12.65 0.44 8.44
N ILE A 79 -13.26 -0.38 7.58
CA ILE A 79 -13.22 -0.20 6.11
C ILE A 79 -13.92 1.08 5.69
N THR A 80 -15.16 1.24 6.12
CA THR A 80 -15.95 2.45 6.01
C THR A 80 -16.96 2.49 7.16
N LYS A 81 -17.18 3.67 7.72
CA LYS A 81 -18.23 3.85 8.74
C LYS A 81 -19.63 3.74 8.14
N ASP A 82 -19.80 4.24 6.93
CA ASP A 82 -21.02 4.16 6.15
C ASP A 82 -20.66 4.36 4.67
N ILE A 83 -20.86 3.33 3.85
CA ILE A 83 -20.55 3.38 2.42
C ILE A 83 -21.31 4.48 1.68
N LYS A 84 -22.46 4.93 2.20
CA LYS A 84 -23.27 6.00 1.61
C LYS A 84 -22.66 7.39 1.82
N ILE A 85 -21.82 7.55 2.83
CA ILE A 85 -21.31 8.85 3.28
C ILE A 85 -19.78 8.91 3.15
N GLU A 86 -19.12 7.77 3.33
CA GLU A 86 -17.67 7.65 3.31
C GLU A 86 -17.27 6.45 2.43
N PRO A 87 -16.50 6.69 1.36
CA PRO A 87 -16.02 5.59 0.53
C PRO A 87 -15.08 4.67 1.34
N PRO A 88 -14.98 3.38 0.98
CA PRO A 88 -14.02 2.46 1.57
C PRO A 88 -12.58 2.97 1.50
N ARG A 89 -11.74 2.53 2.45
CA ARG A 89 -10.31 2.87 2.47
C ARG A 89 -9.63 2.39 1.19
N GLY A 90 -8.77 3.24 0.64
CA GLY A 90 -7.88 2.89 -0.46
C GLY A 90 -6.56 2.25 0.02
N ILE A 91 -5.97 1.43 -0.84
CA ILE A 91 -4.62 0.90 -0.74
C ILE A 91 -3.84 1.38 -1.96
N LEU A 92 -2.73 2.07 -1.74
CA LEU A 92 -1.76 2.31 -2.79
C LEU A 92 -0.93 1.04 -2.99
N VAL A 93 -0.96 0.46 -4.19
CA VAL A 93 -0.19 -0.73 -4.56
C VAL A 93 0.91 -0.33 -5.53
N LEU A 94 2.15 -0.50 -5.11
CA LEU A 94 3.35 -0.14 -5.88
C LEU A 94 4.12 -1.39 -6.28
N ARG A 95 4.76 -1.34 -7.45
CA ARG A 95 5.71 -2.35 -7.94
C ARG A 95 7.04 -1.68 -8.28
N LEU A 96 8.11 -2.32 -7.85
CA LEU A 96 9.47 -1.95 -8.21
C LEU A 96 10.15 -3.13 -8.87
N GLN A 97 10.74 -2.89 -10.05
CA GLN A 97 11.70 -3.80 -10.65
C GLN A 97 13.09 -3.40 -10.18
N THR A 98 13.81 -4.33 -9.57
CA THR A 98 15.11 -4.04 -8.94
C THR A 98 16.19 -5.05 -9.31
N ILE A 99 17.45 -4.62 -9.24
CA ILE A 99 18.64 -5.47 -9.31
C ILE A 99 19.39 -5.33 -7.99
N VAL A 100 19.56 -6.43 -7.27
CA VAL A 100 20.28 -6.45 -5.99
C VAL A 100 21.77 -6.11 -6.24
N PRO A 101 22.34 -5.03 -5.65
CA PRO A 101 23.67 -4.55 -6.06
C PRO A 101 24.82 -5.56 -5.91
N LYS A 102 24.73 -6.47 -4.93
CA LYS A 102 25.80 -7.43 -4.63
C LYS A 102 25.70 -8.73 -5.43
N THR A 103 24.48 -9.20 -5.70
CA THR A 103 24.24 -10.50 -6.35
C THR A 103 23.84 -10.35 -7.81
N PHE A 104 23.50 -9.14 -8.26
CA PHE A 104 22.91 -8.84 -9.57
C PHE A 104 21.62 -9.60 -9.86
N GLU A 105 20.98 -10.13 -8.82
CA GLU A 105 19.72 -10.86 -8.93
C GLU A 105 18.57 -9.88 -9.20
N PRO A 106 17.71 -10.16 -10.21
CA PRO A 106 16.50 -9.39 -10.41
C PRO A 106 15.47 -9.71 -9.35
N LYS A 107 14.81 -8.68 -8.81
CA LYS A 107 13.77 -8.83 -7.81
C LYS A 107 12.62 -7.88 -8.07
N THR A 108 11.41 -8.45 -8.11
CA THR A 108 10.16 -7.68 -8.11
C THR A 108 9.73 -7.45 -6.67
N VAL A 109 9.64 -6.19 -6.28
CA VAL A 109 9.21 -5.77 -4.94
C VAL A 109 7.86 -5.11 -5.04
N TYR A 110 6.94 -5.49 -4.16
CA TYR A 110 5.63 -4.85 -4.02
C TYR A 110 5.56 -4.09 -2.71
N ILE A 111 5.02 -2.88 -2.73
CA ILE A 111 4.80 -2.06 -1.54
C ILE A 111 3.32 -1.69 -1.47
N LEU A 112 2.67 -1.96 -0.34
CA LEU A 112 1.28 -1.62 -0.09
C LEU A 112 1.21 -0.59 1.05
N GLU A 113 0.52 0.52 0.80
CA GLU A 113 0.32 1.60 1.75
C GLU A 113 -1.17 1.90 1.94
N ILE A 114 -1.63 1.91 3.19
CA ILE A 114 -3.05 2.08 3.52
C ILE A 114 -3.41 3.57 3.62
N GLU A 115 -4.50 3.98 2.97
CA GLU A 115 -5.09 5.31 3.15
C GLU A 115 -5.47 5.55 4.62
N ARG A 116 -4.91 6.62 5.18
CA ARG A 116 -5.19 7.06 6.55
C ARG A 116 -6.37 8.01 6.54
N ARG A 117 -7.32 7.82 7.46
CA ARG A 117 -8.42 8.77 7.63
C ARG A 117 -7.86 10.05 8.26
N VAL A 118 -8.23 11.17 7.67
CA VAL A 118 -8.03 12.48 8.28
C VAL A 118 -9.11 12.71 9.33
N LYS A 119 -8.72 13.30 10.46
CA LYS A 119 -9.66 13.84 11.43
C LYS A 119 -9.39 15.33 11.59
N PRO A 120 -10.44 16.16 11.74
CA PRO A 120 -10.24 17.56 12.11
C PRO A 120 -9.62 17.61 13.50
N ARG A 121 -8.51 18.33 13.64
CA ARG A 121 -7.83 18.55 14.93
C ARG A 121 -7.80 20.05 15.22
N GLY A 122 -8.29 20.44 16.39
CA GLY A 122 -8.39 21.83 16.86
C GLY A 122 -9.78 22.20 17.38
N SER A 123 -9.87 23.18 18.29
CA SER A 123 -11.11 23.79 18.75
C SER A 123 -11.19 25.22 18.22
N GLY A 124 -12.17 25.52 17.35
CA GLY A 124 -12.36 26.86 16.78
C GLY A 124 -12.50 26.86 15.25
N LYS A 125 -12.32 28.04 14.62
CA LYS A 125 -12.46 28.27 13.16
C LYS A 125 -11.31 27.72 12.30
N GLU A 126 -10.19 27.34 12.92
CA GLU A 126 -9.05 26.72 12.23
C GLU A 126 -9.02 25.21 12.53
N LYS A 127 -9.84 24.45 11.79
CA LYS A 127 -9.72 22.99 11.77
C LYS A 127 -8.64 22.62 10.77
N ILE A 128 -7.50 22.15 11.25
CA ILE A 128 -6.48 21.54 10.40
C ILE A 128 -6.81 20.06 10.28
N GLU A 129 -6.93 19.56 9.05
CA GLU A 129 -7.05 18.13 8.79
C GLU A 129 -5.68 17.46 8.98
N GLN A 130 -5.62 16.46 9.85
CA GLN A 130 -4.40 15.69 10.09
C GLN A 130 -4.72 14.20 10.02
N GLU A 131 -3.83 13.43 9.39
CA GLU A 131 -3.89 11.97 9.42
C GLU A 131 -3.92 11.49 10.88
N ALA A 132 -5.02 10.85 11.26
CA ALA A 132 -5.24 10.44 12.65
C ALA A 132 -4.57 9.09 12.98
N GLU A 133 -4.14 8.36 11.97
CA GLU A 133 -3.75 6.95 12.05
C GLU A 133 -2.27 6.77 11.71
N ARG A 134 -1.62 5.84 12.40
CA ARG A 134 -0.21 5.47 12.17
C ARG A 134 -0.15 4.02 11.73
N PHE A 135 -0.55 3.76 10.50
CA PHE A 135 -0.34 2.45 9.88
C PHE A 135 1.12 2.28 9.47
N ARG A 136 1.54 1.01 9.41
CA ARG A 136 2.80 0.60 8.79
C ARG A 136 2.55 0.28 7.32
N GLY A 137 3.58 0.43 6.49
CA GLY A 137 3.55 -0.08 5.14
C GLY A 137 3.87 -1.57 5.13
N LEU A 138 3.38 -2.28 4.11
CA LEU A 138 3.68 -3.68 3.86
C LEU A 138 4.60 -3.76 2.64
N VAL A 139 5.67 -4.55 2.73
CA VAL A 139 6.51 -4.89 1.59
C VAL A 139 6.43 -6.38 1.34
N ALA A 140 6.38 -6.78 0.07
CA ALA A 140 6.36 -8.17 -0.34
C ALA A 140 7.34 -8.45 -1.48
N VAL A 141 7.89 -9.65 -1.48
CA VAL A 141 8.71 -10.19 -2.58
C VAL A 141 8.05 -11.47 -3.03
N LEU A 142 7.55 -11.47 -4.26
CA LEU A 142 6.82 -12.62 -4.81
C LEU A 142 7.73 -13.43 -5.74
N ALA A 143 7.56 -14.75 -5.71
CA ALA A 143 8.17 -15.62 -6.71
C ALA A 143 7.56 -15.33 -8.09
N GLN A 144 8.32 -15.57 -9.17
CA GLN A 144 7.84 -15.36 -10.54
C GLN A 144 6.61 -16.21 -10.89
N THR A 145 6.45 -17.35 -10.21
CA THR A 145 5.32 -18.27 -10.40
C THR A 145 4.08 -17.87 -9.59
N THR A 146 4.16 -16.85 -8.73
CA THR A 146 3.03 -16.40 -7.94
C THR A 146 2.00 -15.73 -8.84
N ASP A 147 0.75 -16.18 -8.78
CA ASP A 147 -0.38 -15.45 -9.35
C ASP A 147 -0.57 -14.14 -8.57
N PHE A 148 -0.20 -13.02 -9.19
CA PHE A 148 -0.24 -11.71 -8.56
C PHE A 148 -1.66 -11.29 -8.21
N ASP A 149 -2.65 -11.57 -9.06
CA ASP A 149 -4.02 -11.10 -8.86
C ASP A 149 -4.69 -11.87 -7.73
N ASP A 150 -4.49 -13.19 -7.68
CA ASP A 150 -4.94 -14.02 -6.56
C ASP A 150 -4.26 -13.62 -5.24
N TRP A 151 -2.94 -13.43 -5.26
CA TRP A 151 -2.21 -12.95 -4.09
C TRP A 151 -2.72 -11.58 -3.62
N LEU A 152 -2.92 -10.64 -4.54
CA LEU A 152 -3.38 -9.29 -4.22
C LEU A 152 -4.78 -9.34 -3.59
N ARG A 153 -5.69 -10.15 -4.14
CA ARG A 153 -7.04 -10.32 -3.56
C ARG A 153 -6.98 -10.88 -2.14
N LYS A 154 -6.14 -11.89 -1.92
CA LYS A 154 -5.94 -12.50 -0.61
C LYS A 154 -5.36 -11.50 0.39
N ILE A 155 -4.30 -10.78 0.02
CA ILE A 155 -3.66 -9.83 0.94
C ILE A 155 -4.58 -8.64 1.25
N LEU A 156 -5.28 -8.11 0.24
CA LEU A 156 -6.27 -7.05 0.45
C LEU A 156 -7.39 -7.53 1.37
N SER A 157 -7.88 -8.77 1.19
CA SER A 157 -8.87 -9.34 2.09
C SER A 157 -8.34 -9.43 3.52
N GLN A 158 -7.15 -10.00 3.73
CA GLN A 158 -6.53 -10.15 5.04
C GLN A 158 -6.30 -8.80 5.74
N ILE A 159 -5.89 -7.76 5.01
CA ILE A 159 -5.75 -6.38 5.54
C ILE A 159 -7.05 -5.91 6.21
N ARG A 160 -8.21 -6.25 5.63
CA ARG A 160 -9.52 -5.90 6.21
C ARG A 160 -9.76 -6.59 7.55
N TYR A 161 -9.48 -7.89 7.63
CA TYR A 161 -9.69 -8.70 8.83
C TYR A 161 -8.79 -8.27 10.01
N VAL A 162 -7.61 -7.71 9.73
CA VAL A 162 -6.66 -7.23 10.76
C VAL A 162 -6.73 -5.72 11.01
N GLU A 163 -7.75 -5.03 10.47
CA GLU A 163 -7.91 -3.57 10.62
C GLU A 163 -6.66 -2.78 10.20
N GLY A 164 -5.97 -3.22 9.14
CA GLY A 164 -4.75 -2.58 8.66
C GLY A 164 -3.52 -2.76 9.56
N LYS A 165 -3.57 -3.61 10.60
CA LYS A 165 -2.41 -3.99 11.41
C LYS A 165 -1.54 -4.97 10.64
N VAL A 166 -0.92 -4.51 9.55
CA VAL A 166 -0.15 -5.33 8.60
C VAL A 166 1.01 -6.13 9.21
N VAL A 167 1.45 -5.82 10.43
CA VAL A 167 2.41 -6.63 11.19
C VAL A 167 1.88 -8.04 11.46
N GLU A 168 0.56 -8.19 11.66
CA GLU A 168 -0.11 -9.48 11.88
C GLU A 168 -0.10 -10.34 10.61
N LEU A 169 0.06 -9.74 9.44
CA LEU A 169 0.15 -10.48 8.17
C LEU A 169 1.49 -11.21 8.01
N LYS A 170 2.55 -10.72 8.68
CA LYS A 170 3.85 -11.39 8.67
C LYS A 170 3.78 -12.80 9.26
N SER A 171 3.00 -13.01 10.31
CA SER A 171 2.85 -14.37 10.87
C SER A 171 2.09 -15.31 9.93
N LEU A 172 1.30 -14.77 9.00
CA LEU A 172 0.53 -15.55 8.03
C LEU A 172 1.36 -15.88 6.78
N GLN A 173 2.29 -15.01 6.39
CA GLN A 173 3.12 -15.16 5.18
C GLN A 173 4.58 -14.73 5.43
N PRO A 174 5.32 -15.38 6.35
CA PRO A 174 6.59 -14.88 6.88
C PRO A 174 7.70 -14.75 5.84
N ASP A 175 7.67 -15.60 4.81
CA ASP A 175 8.68 -15.63 3.74
C ASP A 175 8.37 -14.65 2.60
N LEU A 176 7.14 -14.13 2.55
CA LEU A 176 6.67 -13.30 1.45
C LEU A 176 6.54 -11.83 1.83
N VAL A 177 6.21 -11.53 3.08
CA VAL A 177 5.86 -10.16 3.49
C VAL A 177 6.56 -9.71 4.77
N ASP A 178 6.90 -8.42 4.85
CA ASP A 178 7.34 -7.78 6.07
C ASP A 178 6.70 -6.39 6.22
N ALA A 179 6.60 -5.89 7.45
CA ALA A 179 6.06 -4.58 7.74
C ALA A 179 7.20 -3.57 7.98
N PHE A 180 7.08 -2.36 7.44
CA PHE A 180 8.03 -1.28 7.68
C PHE A 180 7.35 -0.08 8.34
N LYS A 181 8.12 0.64 9.15
CA LYS A 181 7.64 1.83 9.86
C LYS A 181 7.85 3.05 8.99
N HIS A 182 6.93 3.98 9.09
CA HIS A 182 7.11 5.33 8.60
C HIS A 182 7.94 6.15 9.59
N SER A 183 9.10 6.60 9.14
CA SER A 183 9.92 7.60 9.83
C SER A 183 10.24 8.72 8.86
N GLN A 184 10.00 9.97 9.28
CA GLN A 184 10.46 11.13 8.55
C GLN A 184 11.98 11.25 8.68
N SER A 185 12.67 11.57 7.59
CA SER A 185 14.11 11.87 7.60
C SER A 185 14.39 13.12 8.44
N ARG A 186 15.57 13.20 9.07
CA ARG A 186 15.95 14.35 9.90
C ARG A 186 16.19 15.64 9.07
N ASP A 187 16.58 15.50 7.81
CA ASP A 187 16.83 16.62 6.87
C ASP A 187 15.69 16.82 5.84
N ALA A 188 14.46 16.50 6.25
CA ALA A 188 13.27 16.30 5.43
C ALA A 188 12.64 17.54 4.77
N LYS A 189 13.39 18.35 4.02
CA LYS A 189 12.76 19.41 3.19
C LYS A 189 12.29 18.94 1.81
N ALA A 190 12.93 17.93 1.20
CA ALA A 190 12.61 17.51 -0.16
C ALA A 190 11.97 16.11 -0.30
N THR A 191 12.31 15.14 0.55
CA THR A 191 11.79 13.76 0.51
C THR A 191 11.64 13.18 1.92
N PRO A 192 10.62 13.59 2.68
CA PRO A 192 10.45 13.21 4.09
C PRO A 192 10.47 11.69 4.32
N TYR A 193 9.97 10.90 3.37
CA TYR A 193 9.82 9.45 3.52
C TYR A 193 10.96 8.63 2.91
N LEU A 194 12.08 9.25 2.52
CA LEU A 194 13.23 8.54 1.93
C LEU A 194 13.76 7.40 2.81
N THR A 195 13.86 7.62 4.13
CA THR A 195 14.26 6.58 5.09
C THR A 195 13.28 5.40 5.13
N SER A 196 11.98 5.68 5.00
CA SER A 196 10.95 4.64 4.98
C SER A 196 11.01 3.82 3.69
N ALA A 197 11.23 4.47 2.54
CA ALA A 197 11.42 3.82 1.25
C ALA A 197 12.67 2.92 1.24
N LEU A 198 13.80 3.40 1.78
CA LEU A 198 15.02 2.59 1.94
C LEU A 198 14.79 1.39 2.87
N LEU A 199 14.05 1.59 3.96
CA LEU A 199 13.71 0.50 4.88
C LEU A 199 12.86 -0.58 4.20
N ALA A 200 11.88 -0.19 3.37
CA ALA A 200 11.07 -1.12 2.60
C ALA A 200 11.94 -1.96 1.65
N LEU A 201 12.86 -1.34 0.91
CA LEU A 201 13.79 -2.06 0.04
C LEU A 201 14.75 -2.97 0.81
N THR A 202 15.30 -2.50 1.93
CA THR A 202 16.15 -3.30 2.83
C THR A 202 15.40 -4.55 3.32
N LYS A 203 14.14 -4.39 3.69
CA LYS A 203 13.23 -5.47 4.10
C LYS A 203 12.93 -6.46 2.97
N ALA A 204 12.90 -5.99 1.73
CA ALA A 204 12.84 -6.83 0.54
C ALA A 204 14.19 -7.48 0.16
N GLY A 205 15.27 -7.23 0.92
CA GLY A 205 16.62 -7.71 0.62
C GLY A 205 17.35 -6.92 -0.47
N VAL A 206 16.86 -5.74 -0.84
CA VAL A 206 17.48 -4.80 -1.78
C VAL A 206 18.17 -3.70 -0.99
N ASN A 207 19.49 -3.83 -0.79
CA ASN A 207 20.30 -2.86 -0.06
C ASN A 207 21.01 -1.95 -1.06
N LEU A 208 20.45 -0.75 -1.29
CA LEU A 208 20.95 0.27 -2.24
C LEU A 208 22.20 1.02 -1.76
#